data_AF-A0A960M6H4-F1
#
_entry.id   AF-A0A960M6H4-F1
#
_cell.length_a   1.000
_cell.length_b   1.000
_cell.length_c   1.000
_cell.angle_alpha   90.00
_cell.angle_beta   90.00
_cell.angle_gamma   90.00
#
_symmetry.space_group_name_H-M   'P 1'
#
loop_
_entity.id
_entity.type
_entity.pdbx_description
1 polymer ?
#
loop_
_entity_poly.entity_id
_entity_poly.type
_entity_poly.pdbx_seq_one_letter_code
_entity_poly.pdbx_strand_id
1 'polypeptide(L)'
;MEFSRPFLNRLLLRRSAVFDKRLSEFKQGHRKIHAKDQDGNTLLHVAILENRLEYLEDLISYGLSPESENNWGMTPLDFAHFLGRQEFLPLLRAYREVAPITIYRNSDQMRHTISLKEFEQKLGIEYIEYLEFEHPDYLRWVATKSQKQLKKSTARKINRWTLALHKKAILTPRYDHIYIRYVSSEIGYGVFANRDLPALTYVGEYTGVVTRRQAKKTRFNDYVFGYMTGPKNCPFIIDAKRKSNFTRFINHSDEPNMNSRWVIVGGITRIILFTNEFIPKGEQLTYDYGKYYWRSRSAPALI
;
A
#
# COMPACT_ATOMS: atom_id res chain seq x y z
N MET A 1 -10.63 27.56 -6.72
CA MET A 1 -9.18 27.73 -6.95
C MET A 1 -8.71 26.57 -7.82
N GLU A 2 -8.60 26.84 -9.11
CA GLU A 2 -8.18 25.88 -10.14
C GLU A 2 -6.83 25.26 -9.76
N PHE A 3 -6.80 23.93 -9.78
CA PHE A 3 -5.61 23.11 -9.62
C PHE A 3 -4.57 23.52 -10.65
N SER A 4 -3.28 23.28 -10.39
CA SER A 4 -2.23 23.53 -11.38
C SER A 4 -2.38 22.58 -12.57
N ARG A 5 -3.28 22.95 -13.50
CA ARG A 5 -3.34 22.56 -14.92
C ARG A 5 -1.94 22.36 -15.53
N PRO A 6 -0.88 23.12 -15.17
CA PRO A 6 0.48 22.87 -15.66
C PRO A 6 1.02 21.44 -15.54
N PHE A 7 0.71 20.67 -14.49
CA PHE A 7 1.31 19.34 -14.29
C PHE A 7 0.69 18.27 -15.19
N LEU A 8 -0.65 18.16 -15.17
CA LEU A 8 -1.40 17.29 -16.08
C LEU A 8 -1.19 17.73 -17.52
N ASN A 9 -1.16 19.04 -17.80
CA ASN A 9 -0.83 19.53 -19.13
C ASN A 9 0.60 19.15 -19.51
N ARG A 10 1.62 19.27 -18.65
CA ARG A 10 3.00 18.87 -19.00
C ARG A 10 3.14 17.39 -19.31
N LEU A 11 2.41 16.53 -18.58
CA LEU A 11 2.42 15.08 -18.77
C LEU A 11 1.61 14.66 -20.01
N LEU A 12 0.45 15.29 -20.25
CA LEU A 12 -0.47 14.98 -21.36
C LEU A 12 -0.13 15.71 -22.67
N LEU A 13 0.62 16.83 -22.63
CA LEU A 13 1.10 17.56 -23.82
C LEU A 13 2.28 16.85 -24.50
N ARG A 14 2.90 15.86 -23.85
CA ARG A 14 3.93 14.99 -24.45
C ARG A 14 3.35 13.74 -25.11
N ARG A 15 2.14 13.81 -25.68
CA ARG A 15 1.59 12.79 -26.60
C ARG A 15 2.28 12.82 -27.97
N SER A 16 3.60 12.80 -27.99
CA SER A 16 4.37 12.47 -29.20
C SER A 16 4.87 11.03 -29.04
N ALA A 17 5.17 10.34 -30.15
CA ALA A 17 5.45 8.91 -30.28
C ALA A 17 6.70 8.39 -29.51
N VAL A 18 6.80 8.70 -28.22
CA VAL A 18 7.91 8.33 -27.34
C VAL A 18 7.87 6.84 -27.09
N PHE A 19 6.69 6.24 -26.89
CA PHE A 19 6.57 4.80 -26.76
C PHE A 19 7.09 4.05 -27.98
N ASP A 20 6.59 4.35 -29.18
CA ASP A 20 6.96 3.64 -30.41
C ASP A 20 8.46 3.79 -30.73
N LYS A 21 9.02 4.97 -30.49
CA LYS A 21 10.47 5.20 -30.61
C LYS A 21 11.27 4.36 -29.61
N ARG A 22 10.86 4.34 -28.33
CA ARG A 22 11.58 3.58 -27.30
C ARG A 22 11.42 2.07 -27.52
N LEU A 23 10.27 1.62 -28.00
CA LEU A 23 10.01 0.23 -28.36
C LEU A 23 10.83 -0.21 -29.57
N SER A 24 10.97 0.64 -30.60
CA SER A 24 11.81 0.32 -31.76
C SER A 24 13.30 0.29 -31.41
N GLU A 25 13.77 1.24 -30.61
CA GLU A 25 15.14 1.23 -30.07
C GLU A 25 15.41 -0.04 -29.24
N PHE A 26 14.40 -0.53 -28.51
CA PHE A 26 14.50 -1.81 -27.80
C PHE A 26 14.60 -3.00 -28.77
N LYS A 27 13.70 -3.10 -29.76
CA LYS A 27 13.68 -4.21 -30.74
C LYS A 27 15.00 -4.31 -31.53
N GLN A 28 15.75 -3.21 -31.64
CA GLN A 28 17.05 -3.15 -32.31
C GLN A 28 18.25 -3.43 -31.37
N GLY A 29 18.07 -3.48 -30.05
CA GLY A 29 19.14 -3.76 -29.10
C GLY A 29 18.70 -3.87 -27.64
N HIS A 30 18.83 -5.07 -27.06
CA HIS A 30 18.31 -5.46 -25.73
C HIS A 30 18.78 -4.60 -24.53
N ARG A 31 19.84 -3.78 -24.65
CA ARG A 31 20.43 -3.05 -23.50
C ARG A 31 19.69 -1.78 -23.05
N LYS A 32 18.73 -1.27 -23.83
CA LYS A 32 18.03 0.00 -23.51
C LYS A 32 16.66 -0.17 -22.82
N ILE A 33 16.17 -1.39 -22.65
CA ILE A 33 14.79 -1.60 -22.18
C ILE A 33 14.56 -1.10 -20.73
N HIS A 34 15.61 -1.16 -19.90
CA HIS A 34 15.60 -0.65 -18.52
C HIS A 34 15.95 0.84 -18.40
N ALA A 35 16.20 1.54 -19.52
CA ALA A 35 16.49 2.96 -19.49
C ALA A 35 15.31 3.74 -18.88
N LYS A 36 15.61 4.82 -18.18
CA LYS A 36 14.61 5.76 -17.67
C LYS A 36 14.68 7.05 -18.49
N ASP A 37 13.54 7.70 -18.71
CA ASP A 37 13.51 9.02 -19.34
C ASP A 37 13.95 10.13 -18.35
N GLN A 38 13.87 11.39 -18.77
CA GLN A 38 14.20 12.56 -17.93
C GLN A 38 13.36 12.66 -16.65
N ASP A 39 12.18 12.04 -16.65
CA ASP A 39 11.23 12.00 -15.56
C ASP A 39 11.37 10.69 -14.74
N GLY A 40 12.37 9.86 -15.05
CA GLY A 40 12.62 8.59 -14.37
C GLY A 40 11.71 7.46 -14.85
N ASN A 41 10.87 7.68 -15.86
CA ASN A 41 9.89 6.70 -16.33
C ASN A 41 10.57 5.56 -17.10
N THR A 42 10.33 4.33 -16.65
CA THR A 42 10.58 3.12 -17.43
C THR A 42 9.61 3.03 -18.61
N LEU A 43 9.86 2.10 -19.53
CA LEU A 43 8.95 1.89 -20.66
C LEU A 43 7.55 1.45 -20.22
N LEU A 44 7.40 0.78 -19.07
CA LEU A 44 6.09 0.47 -18.46
C LEU A 44 5.30 1.74 -18.11
N HIS A 45 5.93 2.75 -17.52
CA HIS A 45 5.25 4.02 -17.22
C HIS A 45 4.81 4.74 -18.49
N VAL A 46 5.67 4.73 -19.51
CA VAL A 46 5.36 5.37 -20.80
C VAL A 46 4.20 4.64 -21.49
N ALA A 47 4.16 3.31 -21.44
CA ALA A 47 3.02 2.52 -21.95
C ALA A 47 1.70 2.93 -21.27
N ILE A 48 1.72 3.10 -19.95
CA ILE A 48 0.55 3.52 -19.17
C ILE A 48 0.14 4.97 -19.48
N LEU A 49 1.12 5.86 -19.64
CA LEU A 49 0.89 7.26 -20.03
C LEU A 49 0.15 7.33 -21.37
N GLU A 50 0.66 6.60 -22.36
CA GLU A 50 0.17 6.56 -23.73
C GLU A 50 -0.99 5.56 -23.94
N ASN A 51 -1.45 4.88 -22.88
CA ASN A 51 -2.56 3.91 -22.91
C ASN A 51 -2.32 2.70 -23.85
N ARG A 52 -1.09 2.19 -23.90
CA ARG A 52 -0.65 1.06 -24.73
C ARG A 52 -0.71 -0.25 -23.93
N LEU A 53 -1.93 -0.67 -23.58
CA LEU A 53 -2.19 -1.84 -22.72
C LEU A 53 -1.66 -3.14 -23.35
N GLU A 54 -1.75 -3.22 -24.68
CA GLU A 54 -1.38 -4.38 -25.49
C GLU A 54 0.10 -4.77 -25.39
N TYR A 55 0.96 -3.88 -24.88
CA TYR A 55 2.39 -4.15 -24.69
C TYR A 55 2.77 -4.47 -23.24
N LEU A 56 1.82 -4.44 -22.30
CA LEU A 56 2.16 -4.53 -20.88
C LEU A 56 2.82 -5.88 -20.52
N GLU A 57 2.24 -6.97 -20.99
CA GLU A 57 2.73 -8.33 -20.72
C GLU A 57 4.09 -8.57 -21.37
N ASP A 58 4.27 -8.14 -22.62
CA ASP A 58 5.54 -8.18 -23.34
C ASP A 58 6.64 -7.44 -22.58
N LEU A 59 6.36 -6.21 -22.11
CA LEU A 59 7.36 -5.43 -21.39
C LEU A 59 7.78 -6.09 -20.07
N ILE A 60 6.83 -6.72 -19.37
CA ILE A 60 7.12 -7.45 -18.13
C ILE A 60 7.90 -8.74 -18.43
N SER A 61 7.55 -9.47 -19.50
CA SER A 61 8.27 -10.68 -19.92
C SER A 61 9.70 -10.38 -20.37
N TYR A 62 9.96 -9.19 -20.91
CA TYR A 62 11.31 -8.68 -21.16
C TYR A 62 12.05 -8.20 -19.90
N GLY A 63 11.50 -8.41 -18.71
CA GLY A 63 12.16 -8.17 -17.42
C GLY A 63 11.97 -6.77 -16.86
N LEU A 64 11.04 -5.95 -17.38
CA LEU A 64 10.74 -4.68 -16.73
C LEU A 64 9.96 -4.95 -15.44
N SER A 65 10.56 -4.50 -14.34
CA SER A 65 9.93 -4.63 -13.03
C SER A 65 8.70 -3.71 -12.94
N PRO A 66 7.51 -4.24 -12.58
CA PRO A 66 6.34 -3.43 -12.22
C PRO A 66 6.53 -2.65 -10.91
N GLU A 67 7.68 -2.82 -10.24
CA GLU A 67 8.06 -2.12 -9.00
C GLU A 67 9.02 -0.95 -9.23
N SER A 68 9.50 -0.73 -10.45
CA SER A 68 10.48 0.34 -10.69
C SER A 68 9.85 1.71 -10.42
N GLU A 69 10.46 2.52 -9.56
CA GLU A 69 10.00 3.89 -9.28
C GLU A 69 10.50 4.92 -10.34
N ASN A 70 9.69 5.91 -10.71
CA ASN A 70 10.13 7.09 -11.49
C ASN A 70 10.71 8.22 -10.60
N ASN A 71 11.02 9.40 -11.14
CA ASN A 71 11.62 10.50 -10.36
C ASN A 71 10.64 11.11 -9.35
N TRP A 72 9.33 10.86 -9.50
CA TRP A 72 8.32 11.16 -8.48
C TRP A 72 8.14 10.02 -7.47
N GLY A 73 8.86 8.91 -7.69
CA GLY A 73 8.85 7.69 -6.92
C GLY A 73 7.63 6.79 -7.19
N MET A 74 6.80 7.09 -8.19
CA MET A 74 5.64 6.27 -8.51
C MET A 74 6.09 4.99 -9.19
N THR A 75 5.50 3.86 -8.81
CA THR A 75 5.58 2.62 -9.60
C THR A 75 4.64 2.71 -10.81
N PRO A 76 4.79 1.84 -11.84
CA PRO A 76 3.80 1.70 -12.91
C PRO A 76 2.37 1.59 -12.39
N LEU A 77 2.14 0.83 -11.32
CA LEU A 77 0.82 0.67 -10.73
C LEU A 77 0.27 1.96 -10.10
N ASP A 78 1.10 2.66 -9.31
CA ASP A 78 0.74 3.97 -8.75
C ASP A 78 0.43 4.98 -9.87
N PHE A 79 1.20 4.91 -10.97
CA PHE A 79 1.07 5.79 -12.12
C PHE A 79 -0.21 5.51 -12.92
N ALA A 80 -0.56 4.23 -13.11
CA ALA A 80 -1.84 3.83 -13.68
C ALA A 80 -3.02 4.34 -12.84
N HIS A 81 -2.92 4.23 -11.51
CA HIS A 81 -3.92 4.77 -10.61
C HIS A 81 -4.03 6.31 -10.70
N PHE A 82 -2.88 7.00 -10.76
CA PHE A 82 -2.79 8.46 -10.91
C PHE A 82 -3.46 8.97 -12.19
N LEU A 83 -3.29 8.23 -13.28
CA LEU A 83 -3.87 8.56 -14.58
C LEU A 83 -5.30 8.05 -14.76
N GLY A 84 -5.83 7.25 -13.82
CA GLY A 84 -7.16 6.65 -13.92
C GLY A 84 -7.24 5.51 -14.95
N ARG A 85 -6.13 4.82 -15.20
CA ARG A 85 -5.98 3.73 -16.19
C ARG A 85 -6.41 2.39 -15.58
N GLN A 86 -7.71 2.22 -15.35
CA GLN A 86 -8.27 1.06 -14.62
C GLN A 86 -7.92 -0.29 -15.27
N GLU A 87 -7.85 -0.34 -16.60
CA GLU A 87 -7.55 -1.53 -17.40
C GLU A 87 -6.16 -2.12 -17.11
N PHE A 88 -5.20 -1.30 -16.68
CA PHE A 88 -3.84 -1.74 -16.37
C PHE A 88 -3.73 -2.39 -14.98
N LEU A 89 -4.66 -2.08 -14.06
CA LEU A 89 -4.52 -2.48 -12.65
C LEU A 89 -4.55 -4.00 -12.45
N PRO A 90 -5.46 -4.78 -13.07
CA PRO A 90 -5.49 -6.24 -12.89
C PRO A 90 -4.20 -6.91 -13.37
N LEU A 91 -3.67 -6.48 -14.51
CA LEU A 91 -2.43 -7.03 -15.06
C LEU A 91 -1.23 -6.68 -14.17
N LEU A 92 -1.05 -5.40 -13.82
CA LEU A 92 0.04 -4.97 -12.93
C LEU A 92 -0.03 -5.64 -11.54
N ARG A 93 -1.24 -5.96 -11.04
CA ARG A 93 -1.43 -6.78 -9.83
C ARG A 93 -0.95 -8.21 -10.03
N ALA A 94 -1.32 -8.84 -11.14
CA ALA A 94 -1.00 -10.25 -11.40
C ALA A 94 0.51 -10.51 -11.46
N TYR A 95 1.27 -9.55 -11.96
CA TYR A 95 2.74 -9.63 -12.03
C TYR A 95 3.44 -9.16 -10.76
N ARG A 96 2.70 -8.76 -9.71
CA ARG A 96 3.25 -8.64 -8.36
C ARG A 96 3.15 -10.00 -7.68
N GLU A 97 4.28 -10.55 -7.25
CA GLU A 97 4.28 -11.70 -6.34
C GLU A 97 3.61 -11.27 -5.02
N VAL A 98 2.38 -11.73 -4.79
CA VAL A 98 1.76 -11.62 -3.47
C VAL A 98 2.42 -12.65 -2.57
N ALA A 99 3.02 -12.18 -1.47
CA ALA A 99 3.68 -13.08 -0.55
C ALA A 99 2.66 -14.09 0.02
N PRO A 100 3.00 -15.39 0.08
CA PRO A 100 2.10 -16.41 0.62
C PRO A 100 1.64 -16.06 2.03
N ILE A 101 0.35 -16.20 2.29
CA ILE A 101 -0.24 -15.89 3.59
C ILE A 101 -0.37 -17.17 4.40
N THR A 102 0.18 -17.15 5.61
CA THR A 102 0.10 -18.27 6.54
C THR A 102 -1.07 -18.10 7.48
N ILE A 103 -1.93 -19.12 7.58
CA ILE A 103 -3.02 -19.18 8.56
C ILE A 103 -2.79 -20.36 9.50
N TYR A 104 -2.98 -20.14 10.80
CA TYR A 104 -3.08 -21.20 11.79
C TYR A 104 -4.51 -21.71 11.86
N ARG A 105 -4.70 -23.03 11.72
CA ARG A 105 -5.99 -23.68 11.86
C ARG A 105 -6.10 -24.30 13.25
N ASN A 106 -7.02 -23.78 14.06
CA ASN A 106 -7.22 -24.28 15.43
C ASN A 106 -7.66 -25.75 15.45
N SER A 107 -8.33 -26.24 14.39
CA SER A 107 -8.83 -27.61 14.28
C SER A 107 -7.74 -28.66 14.24
N ASP A 108 -6.60 -28.37 13.59
CA ASP A 108 -5.48 -29.30 13.45
C ASP A 108 -4.21 -28.82 14.18
N GLN A 109 -4.28 -27.64 14.82
CA GLN A 109 -3.16 -27.00 15.51
C GLN A 109 -1.92 -26.77 14.62
N MET A 110 -2.12 -26.64 13.30
CA MET A 110 -1.03 -26.45 12.34
C MET A 110 -1.15 -25.15 11.56
N ARG A 111 0.00 -24.72 11.02
CA ARG A 111 0.10 -23.58 10.10
C ARG A 111 0.00 -24.08 8.67
N HIS A 112 -0.83 -23.40 7.89
CA HIS A 112 -1.06 -23.71 6.48
C HIS A 112 -0.77 -22.46 5.68
N THR A 113 0.08 -22.58 4.67
CA THR A 113 0.17 -21.58 3.61
C THR A 113 -1.01 -21.79 2.67
N ILE A 114 -1.80 -20.75 2.47
CA ILE A 114 -2.96 -20.79 1.58
C ILE A 114 -2.75 -19.87 0.39
N SER A 115 -3.42 -20.19 -0.71
CA SER A 115 -3.46 -19.32 -1.88
C SER A 115 -4.22 -18.02 -1.57
N LEU A 116 -3.97 -16.99 -2.37
CA LEU A 116 -4.66 -15.71 -2.26
C LEU A 116 -6.19 -15.89 -2.40
N LYS A 117 -6.62 -16.70 -3.37
CA LYS A 117 -8.04 -16.96 -3.62
C LYS A 117 -8.72 -17.60 -2.41
N GLU A 118 -8.07 -18.59 -1.78
CA GLU A 118 -8.58 -19.20 -0.55
C GLU A 118 -8.63 -18.20 0.60
N PHE A 119 -7.62 -17.33 0.72
CA PHE A 119 -7.60 -16.27 1.73
C PHE A 119 -8.78 -15.32 1.59
N GLU A 120 -9.02 -14.82 0.37
CA GLU A 120 -10.13 -13.92 0.04
C GLU A 120 -11.48 -14.57 0.31
N GLN A 121 -11.66 -15.83 -0.11
CA GLN A 121 -12.88 -16.60 0.13
C GLN A 121 -13.14 -16.83 1.61
N LYS A 122 -12.11 -17.20 2.37
CA LYS A 122 -12.23 -17.52 3.80
C LYS A 122 -12.57 -16.30 4.65
N LEU A 123 -12.04 -15.13 4.27
CA LEU A 123 -12.15 -13.91 5.08
C LEU A 123 -13.15 -12.90 4.51
N GLY A 124 -13.72 -13.16 3.32
CA GLY A 124 -14.74 -12.33 2.70
C GLY A 124 -14.24 -10.94 2.29
N ILE A 125 -12.99 -10.84 1.85
CA ILE A 125 -12.35 -9.58 1.41
C ILE A 125 -11.67 -9.77 0.05
N GLU A 126 -11.58 -8.69 -0.73
CA GLU A 126 -10.68 -8.59 -1.88
C GLU A 126 -9.31 -8.14 -1.39
N TYR A 127 -8.27 -8.89 -1.72
CA TYR A 127 -6.93 -8.61 -1.23
C TYR A 127 -6.26 -7.51 -2.04
N ILE A 128 -5.74 -6.48 -1.35
CA ILE A 128 -4.93 -5.43 -1.99
C ILE A 128 -3.68 -5.10 -1.17
N GLU A 129 -2.52 -5.06 -1.82
CA GLU A 129 -1.22 -4.69 -1.22
C GLU A 129 -0.93 -3.18 -1.26
N TYR A 130 -1.92 -2.40 -1.69
CA TYR A 130 -1.74 -0.97 -1.90
C TYR A 130 -3.06 -0.23 -1.72
N LEU A 131 -2.94 1.08 -1.60
CA LEU A 131 -4.09 1.97 -1.49
C LEU A 131 -4.79 2.09 -2.84
N GLU A 132 -6.07 1.75 -2.86
CA GLU A 132 -6.97 2.21 -3.92
C GLU A 132 -7.56 3.57 -3.53
N PHE A 133 -7.88 4.42 -4.48
CA PHE A 133 -8.58 5.68 -4.24
C PHE A 133 -9.93 5.64 -4.93
N GLU A 134 -11.00 5.90 -4.17
CA GLU A 134 -12.38 5.91 -4.68
C GLU A 134 -12.56 6.94 -5.80
N HIS A 135 -11.76 8.01 -5.80
CA HIS A 135 -11.76 9.02 -6.84
C HIS A 135 -10.32 9.48 -7.17
N PRO A 136 -9.97 9.66 -8.46
CA PRO A 136 -8.62 10.11 -8.86
C PRO A 136 -8.19 11.43 -8.21
N ASP A 137 -9.13 12.33 -7.95
CA ASP A 137 -8.82 13.60 -7.27
C ASP A 137 -8.36 13.42 -5.82
N TYR A 138 -8.73 12.31 -5.16
CA TYR A 138 -8.23 12.02 -3.82
C TYR A 138 -6.74 11.69 -3.88
N LEU A 139 -6.32 10.87 -4.84
CA LEU A 139 -4.90 10.60 -5.08
C LEU A 139 -4.14 11.90 -5.40
N ARG A 140 -4.66 12.74 -6.31
CA ARG A 140 -4.05 14.03 -6.66
C ARG A 140 -3.89 14.94 -5.44
N TRP A 141 -4.92 15.02 -4.61
CA TRP A 141 -4.87 15.79 -3.37
C TRP A 141 -3.80 15.25 -2.43
N VAL A 142 -3.77 13.93 -2.23
CA VAL A 142 -2.81 13.25 -1.35
C VAL A 142 -1.39 13.45 -1.84
N ALA A 143 -1.12 13.28 -3.12
CA ALA A 143 0.19 13.53 -3.73
C ALA A 143 0.66 14.97 -3.47
N THR A 144 -0.23 15.94 -3.72
CA THR A 144 0.06 17.36 -3.50
C THR A 144 0.37 17.67 -2.04
N LYS A 145 -0.39 17.10 -1.10
CA LYS A 145 -0.19 17.34 0.34
C LYS A 145 1.07 16.65 0.85
N SER A 146 1.36 15.44 0.39
CA SER A 146 2.59 14.70 0.71
C SER A 146 3.82 15.49 0.29
N GLN A 147 3.86 16.02 -0.93
CA GLN A 147 4.97 16.87 -1.40
C GLN A 147 5.11 18.14 -0.56
N LYS A 148 4.01 18.82 -0.22
CA LYS A 148 4.04 19.98 0.67
C LYS A 148 4.55 19.61 2.07
N GLN A 149 4.20 18.43 2.58
CA GLN A 149 4.67 17.94 3.86
C GLN A 149 6.18 17.72 3.87
N LEU A 150 6.76 17.16 2.80
CA LEU A 150 8.22 16.99 2.65
C LEU A 150 9.02 18.31 2.54
N LYS A 151 8.36 19.45 2.31
CA LYS A 151 9.00 20.78 2.40
C LYS A 151 9.29 21.19 3.85
N LYS A 152 8.62 20.60 4.84
CA LYS A 152 8.88 20.85 6.27
C LYS A 152 10.10 20.04 6.72
N SER A 153 11.07 20.67 7.38
CA SER A 153 12.33 20.05 7.80
C SER A 153 12.12 18.81 8.69
N THR A 154 11.27 18.91 9.71
CA THR A 154 10.96 17.80 10.63
C THR A 154 10.34 16.61 9.90
N ALA A 155 9.33 16.85 9.07
CA ALA A 155 8.67 15.80 8.30
C ALA A 155 9.64 15.12 7.32
N ARG A 156 10.53 15.88 6.68
CA ARG A 156 11.56 15.33 5.79
C ARG A 156 12.55 14.44 6.53
N LYS A 157 13.01 14.84 7.73
CA LYS A 157 13.90 14.03 8.57
C LYS A 157 13.22 12.72 8.98
N ILE A 158 11.99 12.80 9.49
CA ILE A 158 11.19 11.61 9.86
C ILE A 158 11.05 10.68 8.65
N ASN A 159 10.64 11.22 7.50
CA ASN A 159 10.47 10.42 6.29
C ASN A 159 11.77 9.73 5.86
N ARG A 160 12.90 10.44 5.91
CA ARG A 160 14.22 9.89 5.56
C ARG A 160 14.58 8.70 6.46
N TRP A 161 14.42 8.84 7.77
CA TRP A 161 14.72 7.76 8.72
C TRP A 161 13.77 6.57 8.55
N THR A 162 12.47 6.81 8.41
CA THR A 162 11.50 5.73 8.17
C THR A 162 11.80 4.98 6.87
N LEU A 163 12.20 5.69 5.80
CA LEU A 163 12.60 5.06 4.55
C LEU A 163 13.93 4.29 4.69
N ALA A 164 14.90 4.80 5.45
CA ALA A 164 16.16 4.11 5.69
C ALA A 164 15.94 2.73 6.35
N LEU A 165 14.94 2.62 7.23
CA LEU A 165 14.58 1.37 7.89
C LEU A 165 13.72 0.46 7.02
N HIS A 166 12.69 1.01 6.37
CA HIS A 166 11.59 0.18 5.84
C HIS A 166 11.40 0.23 4.33
N LYS A 167 12.11 1.08 3.57
CA LYS A 167 11.83 1.28 2.13
C LYS A 167 11.82 -0.04 1.35
N LYS A 168 12.81 -0.91 1.57
CA LYS A 168 12.89 -2.21 0.90
C LYS A 168 11.68 -3.09 1.24
N ALA A 169 11.31 -3.17 2.51
CA ALA A 169 10.18 -3.99 2.96
C ALA A 169 8.83 -3.43 2.48
N ILE A 170 8.69 -2.11 2.33
CA ILE A 170 7.49 -1.49 1.77
C ILE A 170 7.33 -1.80 0.27
N LEU A 171 8.43 -1.72 -0.50
CA LEU A 171 8.40 -1.94 -1.95
C LEU A 171 8.39 -3.42 -2.34
N THR A 172 8.97 -4.28 -1.50
CA THR A 172 9.06 -5.73 -1.74
C THR A 172 8.69 -6.49 -0.47
N PRO A 173 7.41 -6.46 -0.07
CA PRO A 173 6.99 -7.04 1.19
C PRO A 173 7.15 -8.56 1.20
N ARG A 174 7.52 -9.08 2.39
CA ARG A 174 7.51 -10.52 2.69
C ARG A 174 6.90 -10.72 4.07
N TYR A 175 5.95 -11.64 4.15
CA TYR A 175 5.16 -11.87 5.37
C TYR A 175 5.37 -13.28 5.95
N ASP A 176 6.52 -13.90 5.66
CA ASP A 176 6.94 -15.20 6.22
C ASP A 176 7.09 -15.17 7.76
N HIS A 177 7.22 -13.97 8.33
CA HIS A 177 7.42 -13.72 9.75
C HIS A 177 6.12 -13.56 10.54
N ILE A 178 4.95 -13.61 9.90
CA ILE A 178 3.65 -13.56 10.57
C ILE A 178 2.75 -14.73 10.15
N TYR A 179 1.73 -15.00 10.96
CA TYR A 179 0.60 -15.82 10.57
C TYR A 179 -0.70 -15.27 11.17
N ILE A 180 -1.82 -15.62 10.57
CA ILE A 180 -3.15 -15.20 11.05
C ILE A 180 -3.78 -16.36 11.80
N ARG A 181 -4.40 -16.08 12.94
CA ARG A 181 -5.06 -17.10 13.77
C ARG A 181 -6.43 -16.60 14.22
N TYR A 182 -7.41 -17.49 14.21
CA TYR A 182 -8.70 -17.21 14.84
C TYR A 182 -8.53 -17.24 16.36
N VAL A 183 -8.90 -16.14 17.03
CA VAL A 183 -8.74 -15.94 18.47
C VAL A 183 -9.99 -16.39 19.20
N SER A 184 -11.15 -15.77 18.92
CA SER A 184 -12.43 -16.10 19.54
C SER A 184 -13.62 -15.54 18.74
N SER A 185 -14.85 -15.81 19.17
CA SER A 185 -16.07 -15.22 18.58
C SER A 185 -16.16 -13.72 18.77
N GLU A 186 -15.60 -13.20 19.86
CA GLU A 186 -15.67 -11.79 20.27
C GLU A 186 -14.61 -10.96 19.53
N ILE A 187 -13.41 -11.51 19.37
CA ILE A 187 -12.26 -10.82 18.75
C ILE A 187 -12.18 -11.10 17.25
N GLY A 188 -12.57 -12.30 16.82
CA GLY A 188 -12.37 -12.78 15.46
C GLY A 188 -10.93 -13.23 15.22
N TYR A 189 -10.29 -12.69 14.19
CA TYR A 189 -8.92 -13.05 13.80
C TYR A 189 -7.89 -12.09 14.40
N GLY A 190 -6.69 -12.61 14.63
CA GLY A 190 -5.51 -11.86 15.06
C GLY A 190 -4.30 -12.18 14.18
N VAL A 191 -3.28 -11.32 14.22
CA VAL A 191 -1.98 -11.54 13.57
C VAL A 191 -0.95 -11.88 14.64
N PHE A 192 -0.10 -12.88 14.35
CA PHE A 192 0.83 -13.47 15.31
C PHE A 192 2.23 -13.62 14.72
N ALA A 193 3.24 -13.56 15.58
CA ALA A 193 4.64 -13.69 15.20
C ALA A 193 4.98 -15.15 14.82
N ASN A 194 5.46 -15.41 13.60
CA ASN A 194 5.87 -16.75 13.15
C ASN A 194 7.32 -17.11 13.56
N ARG A 195 8.09 -16.09 13.94
CA ARG A 195 9.44 -16.16 14.52
C ARG A 195 9.63 -14.98 15.46
N ASP A 196 10.72 -14.96 16.21
CA ASP A 196 11.07 -13.81 17.03
C ASP A 196 11.27 -12.57 16.15
N LEU A 197 10.64 -11.46 16.53
CA LEU A 197 10.68 -10.20 15.80
C LEU A 197 11.43 -9.16 16.63
N PRO A 198 12.59 -8.66 16.17
CA PRO A 198 13.24 -7.52 16.80
C PRO A 198 12.36 -6.26 16.75
N ALA A 199 12.66 -5.27 17.59
CA ALA A 199 12.08 -3.93 17.48
C ALA A 199 12.36 -3.32 16.10
N LEU A 200 11.44 -2.48 15.62
CA LEU A 200 11.48 -1.84 14.29
C LEU A 200 11.43 -2.84 13.12
N THR A 201 10.89 -4.03 13.33
CA THR A 201 10.57 -4.97 12.23
C THR A 201 9.33 -4.46 11.50
N TYR A 202 9.45 -4.25 10.19
CA TYR A 202 8.29 -3.93 9.34
C TYR A 202 7.31 -5.10 9.32
N VAL A 203 6.03 -4.82 9.57
CA VAL A 203 4.98 -5.84 9.58
C VAL A 203 4.14 -5.74 8.32
N GLY A 204 3.66 -4.55 7.96
CA GLY A 204 2.83 -4.36 6.77
C GLY A 204 2.36 -2.92 6.57
N GLU A 205 1.84 -2.61 5.38
CA GLU A 205 1.09 -1.37 5.12
C GLU A 205 -0.38 -1.59 5.46
N TYR A 206 -1.02 -0.63 6.13
CA TYR A 206 -2.47 -0.63 6.30
C TYR A 206 -3.14 -0.22 4.99
N THR A 207 -3.61 -1.20 4.23
CA THR A 207 -4.19 -0.99 2.90
C THR A 207 -5.72 -1.02 2.92
N GLY A 208 -6.31 -0.40 1.92
CA GLY A 208 -7.75 -0.31 1.73
C GLY A 208 -8.11 0.74 0.69
N VAL A 209 -9.39 1.06 0.60
CA VAL A 209 -9.87 2.12 -0.29
C VAL A 209 -9.86 3.46 0.44
N VAL A 210 -9.11 4.42 -0.08
CA VAL A 210 -9.10 5.80 0.39
C VAL A 210 -10.39 6.49 -0.05
N THR A 211 -11.24 6.82 0.91
CA THR A 211 -12.53 7.50 0.68
C THR A 211 -12.63 8.77 1.50
N ARG A 212 -13.60 9.64 1.17
CA ARG A 212 -13.95 10.76 2.06
C ARG A 212 -14.44 10.23 3.40
N ARG A 213 -14.04 10.92 4.47
CA ARG A 213 -14.54 10.68 5.82
C ARG A 213 -16.01 11.08 5.88
N GLN A 214 -16.87 10.12 6.23
CA GLN A 214 -18.29 10.35 6.44
C GLN A 214 -18.69 9.72 7.78
N ALA A 215 -19.24 10.52 8.70
CA ALA A 215 -19.50 10.09 10.08
C ALA A 215 -20.34 8.80 10.18
N LYS A 216 -21.40 8.68 9.36
CA LYS A 216 -22.25 7.48 9.31
C LYS A 216 -21.47 6.25 8.85
N LYS A 217 -20.71 6.36 7.76
CA LYS A 217 -19.89 5.27 7.20
C LYS A 217 -18.82 4.83 8.19
N THR A 218 -18.18 5.77 8.88
CA THR A 218 -17.10 5.48 9.84
C THR A 218 -17.60 4.93 11.16
N ARG A 219 -18.86 5.13 11.55
CA ARG A 219 -19.40 4.65 12.84
C ARG A 219 -19.64 3.14 12.86
N PHE A 220 -20.06 2.57 11.73
CA PHE A 220 -20.46 1.15 11.60
C PHE A 220 -19.44 0.31 10.81
N ASN A 221 -18.18 0.75 10.80
CA ASN A 221 -17.11 0.09 10.09
C ASN A 221 -15.85 0.05 10.96
N ASP A 222 -15.55 -1.10 11.54
CA ASP A 222 -14.42 -1.31 12.45
C ASP A 222 -13.07 -1.35 11.74
N TYR A 223 -13.08 -1.42 10.41
CA TYR A 223 -11.88 -1.48 9.58
C TYR A 223 -11.59 -0.12 8.93
N VAL A 224 -11.64 0.95 9.72
CA VAL A 224 -11.39 2.32 9.26
C VAL A 224 -10.15 2.89 9.91
N PHE A 225 -9.21 3.34 9.09
CA PHE A 225 -8.01 4.03 9.54
C PHE A 225 -8.05 5.51 9.13
N GLY A 226 -7.76 6.41 10.06
CA GLY A 226 -7.66 7.84 9.77
C GLY A 226 -6.47 8.14 8.85
N TYR A 227 -6.71 8.59 7.62
CA TYR A 227 -5.62 8.82 6.68
C TYR A 227 -4.84 10.09 7.04
N MET A 228 -3.52 10.01 7.30
CA MET A 228 -2.72 11.13 7.81
C MET A 228 -1.71 11.63 6.77
N THR A 229 -2.03 12.67 6.00
CA THR A 229 -1.11 13.26 4.99
C THR A 229 -0.34 14.50 5.47
N GLY A 230 -0.25 14.70 6.79
CA GLY A 230 0.42 15.86 7.40
C GLY A 230 -0.45 17.05 7.86
N PRO A 231 -1.67 17.34 7.34
CA PRO A 231 -2.57 18.29 7.99
C PRO A 231 -3.36 17.62 9.13
N LYS A 232 -3.61 18.37 10.21
CA LYS A 232 -4.42 17.91 11.37
C LYS A 232 -5.83 17.45 10.97
N ASN A 233 -6.35 17.92 9.82
CA ASN A 233 -7.69 17.65 9.32
C ASN A 233 -7.66 17.02 7.91
N CYS A 234 -6.94 15.91 7.73
CA CYS A 234 -7.09 15.15 6.48
C CYS A 234 -8.55 14.68 6.33
N PRO A 235 -9.22 14.97 5.21
CA PRO A 235 -10.64 14.65 5.01
C PRO A 235 -10.87 13.20 4.62
N PHE A 236 -9.82 12.38 4.55
CA PHE A 236 -9.88 11.01 4.06
C PHE A 236 -9.72 9.99 5.19
N ILE A 237 -10.17 8.79 4.90
CA ILE A 237 -9.96 7.56 5.67
C ILE A 237 -9.53 6.46 4.72
N ILE A 238 -8.87 5.42 5.25
CA ILE A 238 -8.70 4.14 4.57
C ILE A 238 -9.83 3.24 5.04
N ASP A 239 -10.63 2.75 4.11
CA ASP A 239 -11.71 1.79 4.33
C ASP A 239 -11.21 0.39 3.95
N ALA A 240 -10.96 -0.45 4.95
CA ALA A 240 -10.48 -1.82 4.83
C ALA A 240 -11.62 -2.85 5.04
N LYS A 241 -12.89 -2.45 4.87
CA LYS A 241 -14.03 -3.36 5.09
C LYS A 241 -14.15 -4.45 4.02
N ARG A 242 -13.98 -4.07 2.75
CA ARG A 242 -14.17 -4.97 1.59
C ARG A 242 -12.88 -5.25 0.84
N LYS A 243 -12.04 -4.24 0.66
CA LYS A 243 -10.73 -4.38 0.02
C LYS A 243 -9.64 -4.03 1.02
N SER A 244 -8.67 -4.91 1.22
CA SER A 244 -7.64 -4.76 2.27
C SER A 244 -6.60 -5.88 2.19
N ASN A 245 -5.52 -5.80 2.97
CA ASN A 245 -4.66 -6.94 3.27
C ASN A 245 -4.89 -7.47 4.70
N PHE A 246 -3.95 -8.28 5.20
CA PHE A 246 -4.04 -8.90 6.51
C PHE A 246 -3.90 -7.92 7.69
N THR A 247 -3.37 -6.70 7.49
CA THR A 247 -3.12 -5.79 8.63
C THR A 247 -4.41 -5.32 9.31
N ARG A 248 -5.56 -5.47 8.63
CA ARG A 248 -6.88 -5.22 9.21
C ARG A 248 -7.23 -6.14 10.40
N PHE A 249 -6.55 -7.28 10.53
CA PHE A 249 -6.74 -8.27 11.59
C PHE A 249 -5.80 -8.04 12.78
N ILE A 250 -4.98 -7.00 12.74
CA ILE A 250 -4.12 -6.64 13.87
C ILE A 250 -5.00 -5.93 14.90
N ASN A 251 -5.15 -6.52 16.07
CA ASN A 251 -6.09 -6.07 17.07
C ASN A 251 -5.57 -4.90 17.90
N HIS A 252 -6.50 -4.30 18.65
CA HIS A 252 -6.18 -3.26 19.61
C HIS A 252 -5.50 -3.84 20.86
N SER A 253 -4.62 -3.04 21.47
CA SER A 253 -4.20 -3.16 22.87
C SER A 253 -3.98 -1.76 23.44
N ASP A 254 -4.27 -1.57 24.73
CA ASP A 254 -3.87 -0.38 25.49
C ASP A 254 -2.36 -0.39 25.81
N GLU A 255 -1.74 -1.58 25.76
CA GLU A 255 -0.29 -1.81 25.86
C GLU A 255 0.18 -2.51 24.57
N PRO A 256 0.30 -1.78 23.45
CA PRO A 256 0.62 -2.37 22.15
C PRO A 256 2.12 -2.61 21.94
N ASN A 257 2.43 -3.74 21.30
CA ASN A 257 3.79 -4.10 20.89
C ASN A 257 4.16 -3.62 19.46
N MET A 258 3.29 -2.81 18.85
CA MET A 258 3.55 -2.17 17.56
C MET A 258 3.17 -0.70 17.54
N ASN A 259 3.73 -0.01 16.56
CA ASN A 259 3.37 1.36 16.19
C ASN A 259 2.91 1.45 14.75
N SER A 260 2.02 2.40 14.47
CA SER A 260 1.72 2.86 13.12
C SER A 260 2.44 4.18 12.83
N ARG A 261 2.83 4.40 11.57
CA ARG A 261 3.45 5.66 11.14
C ARG A 261 3.14 5.97 9.68
N TRP A 262 2.95 7.25 9.39
CA TRP A 262 2.90 7.71 8.01
C TRP A 262 4.31 7.76 7.41
N VAL A 263 4.43 7.37 6.15
CA VAL A 263 5.65 7.47 5.34
C VAL A 263 5.28 7.86 3.92
N ILE A 264 6.07 8.72 3.29
CA ILE A 264 5.85 9.15 1.91
C ILE A 264 6.80 8.36 1.03
N VAL A 265 6.20 7.47 0.22
CA VAL A 265 6.85 6.65 -0.81
C VAL A 265 6.18 7.01 -2.13
N GLY A 266 6.94 7.28 -3.17
CA GLY A 266 6.35 7.69 -4.44
C GLY A 266 5.51 8.96 -4.44
N GLY A 267 5.83 9.88 -3.54
CA GLY A 267 5.05 11.10 -3.37
C GLY A 267 3.66 10.86 -2.78
N ILE A 268 3.30 9.63 -2.41
CA ILE A 268 2.05 9.25 -1.78
C ILE A 268 2.31 8.90 -0.32
N THR A 269 1.46 9.39 0.57
CA THR A 269 1.54 9.01 1.99
C THR A 269 0.98 7.59 2.17
N ARG A 270 1.70 6.72 2.85
CA ARG A 270 1.32 5.35 3.21
C ARG A 270 1.33 5.23 4.72
N ILE A 271 0.54 4.30 5.27
CA ILE A 271 0.51 4.02 6.71
C ILE A 271 1.14 2.66 6.92
N ILE A 272 2.29 2.61 7.57
CA ILE A 272 2.99 1.35 7.86
C ILE A 272 2.85 0.98 9.33
N LEU A 273 2.84 -0.31 9.61
CA LEU A 273 2.94 -0.88 10.95
C LEU A 273 4.27 -1.60 11.10
N PHE A 274 4.88 -1.43 12.26
CA PHE A 274 6.15 -2.06 12.62
C PHE A 274 6.21 -2.28 14.13
N THR A 275 6.99 -3.26 14.56
CA THR A 275 7.18 -3.59 15.99
C THR A 275 7.86 -2.42 16.70
N ASN A 276 7.44 -2.12 17.92
CA ASN A 276 8.07 -1.08 18.75
C ASN A 276 9.05 -1.67 19.79
N GLU A 277 8.99 -2.99 19.98
CA GLU A 277 9.80 -3.77 20.90
C GLU A 277 10.11 -5.17 20.32
N PHE A 278 10.83 -5.99 21.08
CA PHE A 278 11.05 -7.39 20.74
C PHE A 278 9.77 -8.21 20.99
N ILE A 279 9.34 -9.00 20.00
CA ILE A 279 8.14 -9.84 20.08
C ILE A 279 8.55 -11.31 19.93
N PRO A 280 8.40 -12.15 20.97
CA PRO A 280 8.61 -13.58 20.88
C PRO A 280 7.72 -14.27 19.83
N LYS A 281 8.24 -15.35 19.24
CA LYS A 281 7.46 -16.24 18.37
C LYS A 281 6.17 -16.71 19.07
N GLY A 282 5.04 -16.57 18.38
CA GLY A 282 3.73 -17.00 18.83
C GLY A 282 2.89 -15.93 19.53
N GLU A 283 3.48 -14.78 19.84
CA GLU A 283 2.74 -13.65 20.43
C GLU A 283 1.87 -12.92 19.41
N GLN A 284 0.79 -12.30 19.89
CA GLN A 284 -0.12 -11.51 19.07
C GLN A 284 0.48 -10.12 18.82
N LEU A 285 0.41 -9.65 17.59
CA LEU A 285 0.76 -8.29 17.21
C LEU A 285 -0.47 -7.40 17.42
N THR A 286 -0.30 -6.31 18.15
CA THR A 286 -1.38 -5.36 18.49
C THR A 286 -0.91 -3.91 18.34
N TYR A 287 -1.84 -2.99 18.10
CA TYR A 287 -1.54 -1.55 18.06
C TYR A 287 -2.65 -0.70 18.70
N ASP A 288 -2.32 0.52 19.13
CA ASP A 288 -3.34 1.45 19.60
C ASP A 288 -4.19 1.97 18.42
N TYR A 289 -5.49 1.65 18.43
CA TYR A 289 -6.46 2.13 17.44
C TYR A 289 -6.68 3.65 17.52
N GLY A 290 -6.33 4.24 18.66
CA GLY A 290 -6.32 5.67 18.91
C GLY A 290 -7.68 6.19 19.36
N LYS A 291 -7.65 7.23 20.20
CA LYS A 291 -8.83 7.88 20.80
C LYS A 291 -9.98 8.21 19.83
N TYR A 292 -9.68 8.52 18.56
CA TYR A 292 -10.73 8.87 17.59
C TYR A 292 -11.57 7.67 17.18
N TYR A 293 -10.98 6.47 17.17
CA TYR A 293 -11.69 5.22 16.87
C TYR A 293 -12.72 4.90 17.95
N TRP A 294 -12.32 5.04 19.21
CA TRP A 294 -13.15 4.75 20.40
C TRP A 294 -14.22 5.81 20.71
N ARG A 295 -14.15 7.02 20.15
CA ARG A 295 -15.16 8.07 20.39
C ARG A 295 -16.60 7.67 20.07
N SER A 296 -16.80 6.76 19.13
CA SER A 296 -18.12 6.32 18.68
C SER A 296 -18.35 4.82 18.88
N ARG A 297 -17.48 4.15 19.65
CA ARG A 297 -17.48 2.70 19.85
C ARG A 297 -17.21 2.38 21.30
N SER A 298 -17.90 1.38 21.82
CA SER A 298 -17.52 0.79 23.09
C SER A 298 -16.27 -0.06 22.88
N ALA A 299 -15.32 0.03 23.81
CA ALA A 299 -14.24 -0.95 23.87
C ALA A 299 -14.85 -2.35 24.07
N PRO A 300 -14.35 -3.40 23.39
CA PRO A 300 -14.67 -4.76 23.80
C PRO A 300 -14.26 -4.94 25.26
N ALA A 301 -14.97 -5.78 26.01
CA ALA A 301 -14.50 -6.22 27.33
C ALA A 301 -13.08 -6.79 27.14
N LEU A 302 -12.13 -6.30 27.95
CA LEU A 302 -10.69 -6.53 27.80
C LEU A 302 -10.34 -8.03 27.65
N ILE A 303 -9.28 -8.30 26.87
CA ILE A 303 -8.58 -9.58 26.77
C ILE A 303 -7.64 -9.71 27.97
#